data_AF-A0ABD2RTS0-F1
#
_entry.id   AF-A0ABD2RTS0-F1
#
_cell.length_a   1.000
_cell.length_b   1.000
_cell.length_c   1.000
_cell.angle_alpha   90.00
_cell.angle_beta   90.00
_cell.angle_gamma   90.00
#
_symmetry.space_group_name_H-M   'P 1'
#
loop_
_entity.id
_entity.type
_entity.pdbx_description
1 polymer ?
#
loop_
_entity_poly.entity_id
_entity_poly.type
_entity_poly.pdbx_seq_one_letter_code
_entity_poly.pdbx_strand_id
1 'polypeptide(L)'
;MSWSGQLYSKVFQGVGDFSLRENDYAFGNRKFGGNAQSITKRRWVHHTSFLWDYEMMNMGYLKLPKRAPEYRQARDHSDFICRMKDYISQQEFINRTISALGSQFCVTPLDLESSDCPDDTKFVPSTRLLGKQELEECFESESGNVILQSL
;
A
#
# COMPACT_ATOMS: atom_id res chain seq x y z
N MET A 1 -12.80 -3.92 0.18
CA MET A 1 -14.12 -3.51 0.74
C MET A 1 -14.70 -2.41 -0.13
N SER A 2 -16.00 -2.44 -0.42
CA SER A 2 -16.65 -1.48 -1.35
C SER A 2 -16.59 -0.02 -0.88
N TRP A 3 -16.55 0.23 0.44
CA TRP A 3 -16.50 1.59 1.00
C TRP A 3 -15.30 2.40 0.49
N SER A 4 -14.12 1.78 0.35
CA SER A 4 -12.92 2.51 -0.07
C SER A 4 -13.00 2.85 -1.56
N GLY A 5 -13.63 1.98 -2.36
CA GLY A 5 -14.01 2.28 -3.74
C GLY A 5 -14.90 3.52 -3.80
N GLN A 6 -15.94 3.62 -2.97
CA GLN A 6 -16.84 4.79 -2.94
C GLN A 6 -16.12 6.09 -2.56
N LEU A 7 -15.18 6.03 -1.61
CA LEU A 7 -14.33 7.16 -1.26
C LEU A 7 -13.49 7.61 -2.45
N TYR A 8 -12.71 6.70 -3.04
CA TYR A 8 -11.79 7.03 -4.13
C TYR A 8 -12.51 7.32 -5.46
N SER A 9 -13.75 6.85 -5.67
CA SER A 9 -14.57 7.29 -6.80
C SER A 9 -14.82 8.79 -6.79
N LYS A 10 -14.96 9.42 -5.61
CA LYS A 10 -15.05 10.88 -5.50
C LYS A 10 -13.69 11.55 -5.75
N VAL A 11 -12.62 10.98 -5.21
CA VAL A 11 -11.25 11.51 -5.38
C VAL A 11 -10.86 11.55 -6.86
N PHE A 12 -11.15 10.49 -7.61
CA PHE A 12 -10.80 10.38 -9.02
C PHE A 12 -11.95 10.76 -9.97
N GLN A 13 -12.95 11.50 -9.48
CA GLN A 13 -14.02 11.98 -10.35
C GLN A 13 -13.45 12.87 -11.47
N GLY A 14 -13.69 12.46 -12.72
CA GLY A 14 -13.16 13.14 -13.91
C GLY A 14 -11.65 12.92 -14.14
N VAL A 15 -11.01 12.01 -13.40
CA VAL A 15 -9.59 11.67 -13.54
C VAL A 15 -9.46 10.19 -13.87
N GLY A 16 -9.11 9.90 -15.13
CA GLY A 16 -9.09 8.53 -15.63
C GLY A 16 -10.45 7.84 -15.50
N ASP A 17 -10.46 6.52 -15.74
CA ASP A 17 -11.64 5.68 -15.58
C ASP A 17 -11.49 4.82 -14.31
N PHE A 18 -11.64 5.47 -13.14
CA PHE A 18 -11.40 4.80 -11.86
C PHE A 18 -12.39 3.65 -11.61
N SER A 19 -11.85 2.49 -11.23
CA SER A 19 -12.64 1.37 -10.72
C SER A 19 -11.91 0.64 -9.59
N LEU A 20 -12.69 0.15 -8.62
CA LEU A 20 -12.25 -0.88 -7.68
C LEU A 20 -12.49 -2.24 -8.33
N ARG A 21 -11.41 -2.96 -8.64
CA ARG A 21 -11.46 -4.29 -9.25
C ARG A 21 -10.84 -5.31 -8.31
N GLU A 22 -11.68 -6.18 -7.77
CA GLU A 22 -11.30 -7.08 -6.68
C GLU A 22 -10.70 -6.28 -5.49
N ASN A 23 -9.38 -6.31 -5.32
CA ASN A 23 -8.66 -5.55 -4.28
C ASN A 23 -7.76 -4.45 -4.87
N ASP A 24 -7.89 -4.12 -6.15
CA ASP A 24 -7.04 -3.17 -6.85
C ASP A 24 -7.79 -1.89 -7.20
N TYR A 25 -7.09 -0.77 -7.15
CA TYR A 25 -7.51 0.46 -7.80
C TYR A 25 -6.93 0.50 -9.21
N ALA A 26 -7.80 0.72 -10.19
CA ALA A 26 -7.45 0.71 -11.61
C ALA A 26 -8.02 1.93 -12.34
N PHE A 27 -7.25 2.45 -13.30
CA PHE A 27 -7.76 3.36 -14.33
C PHE A 27 -7.99 2.54 -15.60
N GLY A 28 -9.25 2.38 -15.98
CA GLY A 28 -9.68 1.42 -17.00
C GLY A 28 -9.26 0.00 -16.61
N ASN A 29 -8.38 -0.60 -17.42
CA ASN A 29 -7.84 -1.94 -17.17
C ASN A 29 -6.41 -1.92 -16.59
N ARG A 30 -5.88 -0.76 -16.16
CA ARG A 30 -4.51 -0.67 -15.62
C ARG A 30 -4.51 -0.38 -14.13
N LYS A 31 -3.86 -1.24 -13.36
CA LYS A 31 -3.74 -1.14 -11.90
C LYS A 31 -2.79 0.00 -11.52
N PHE A 32 -3.18 0.80 -10.53
CA PHE A 32 -2.32 1.82 -9.94
C PHE A 32 -2.30 1.78 -8.41
N GLY A 33 -3.22 1.03 -7.79
CA GLY A 33 -3.25 0.85 -6.34
C GLY A 33 -3.51 -0.59 -5.94
N GLY A 34 -2.82 -1.06 -4.91
CA GLY A 34 -3.03 -2.39 -4.32
C GLY A 34 -3.47 -2.27 -2.87
N ASN A 35 -4.60 -2.90 -2.53
CA ASN A 35 -5.14 -2.86 -1.18
C ASN A 35 -4.82 -4.12 -0.38
N ALA A 36 -4.51 -3.94 0.90
CA ALA A 36 -4.35 -5.00 1.89
C ALA A 36 -5.14 -4.67 3.16
N GLN A 37 -5.54 -5.70 3.89
CA GLN A 37 -6.31 -5.55 5.12
C GLN A 37 -5.80 -6.45 6.22
N SER A 38 -5.81 -5.94 7.45
CA SER A 38 -5.60 -6.70 8.67
C SER A 38 -6.80 -6.47 9.59
N ILE A 39 -7.38 -7.55 10.12
CA ILE A 39 -8.58 -7.50 10.96
C ILE A 39 -8.28 -8.24 12.26
N THR A 40 -8.55 -7.57 13.37
CA THR A 40 -8.46 -8.11 14.74
C THR A 40 -9.83 -8.02 15.41
N LYS A 41 -9.97 -8.55 16.63
CA LYS A 41 -11.25 -8.57 17.35
C LYS A 41 -11.96 -7.21 17.46
N ARG A 42 -11.20 -6.10 17.57
CA ARG A 42 -11.76 -4.76 17.82
C ARG A 42 -11.36 -3.70 16.80
N ARG A 43 -10.46 -4.02 15.88
CA ARG A 43 -9.85 -3.05 14.97
C ARG A 43 -9.58 -3.68 13.63
N TRP A 44 -9.61 -2.86 12.60
CA TRP A 44 -9.16 -3.24 11.27
C TRP A 44 -8.35 -2.11 10.67
N VAL A 45 -7.43 -2.46 9.79
CA VAL A 45 -6.62 -1.53 9.02
C VAL A 45 -6.81 -1.86 7.55
N HIS A 46 -7.11 -0.83 6.76
CA HIS A 46 -7.06 -0.90 5.31
C HIS A 46 -5.89 -0.04 4.84
N HIS A 47 -4.93 -0.67 4.19
CA HIS A 47 -3.74 -0.03 3.69
C HIS A 47 -3.72 -0.11 2.17
N THR A 48 -3.38 0.99 1.52
CA THR A 48 -3.24 1.07 0.06
C THR A 48 -1.86 1.59 -0.28
N SER A 49 -1.18 0.91 -1.19
CA SER A 49 -0.01 1.45 -1.87
C SER A 49 -0.41 2.03 -3.22
N PHE A 50 -0.03 3.27 -3.48
CA PHE A 50 -0.28 4.00 -4.73
C PHE A 50 1.00 4.05 -5.57
N LEU A 51 0.90 3.62 -6.83
CA LEU A 51 2.01 3.61 -7.79
C LEU A 51 2.17 5.01 -8.40
N TRP A 52 2.89 5.88 -7.69
CA TRP A 52 2.98 7.29 -8.06
C TRP A 52 3.84 7.54 -9.30
N ASP A 53 5.16 7.39 -9.15
CA ASP A 53 6.16 7.58 -10.21
C ASP A 53 7.28 6.55 -10.06
N TYR A 54 6.94 5.28 -10.26
CA TYR A 54 7.93 4.20 -10.20
C TYR A 54 8.74 4.12 -11.50
N GLU A 55 9.97 3.62 -11.39
CA GLU A 55 10.80 3.29 -12.55
C GLU A 55 10.33 1.98 -13.19
N MET A 56 10.09 1.99 -14.50
CA MET A 56 9.51 0.85 -15.22
C MET A 56 10.45 -0.35 -15.22
N MET A 57 11.76 -0.10 -15.31
CA MET A 57 12.79 -1.13 -15.31
C MET A 57 12.79 -1.95 -14.02
N ASN A 58 12.43 -1.34 -12.89
CA ASN A 58 12.39 -2.03 -11.59
C ASN A 58 11.27 -3.08 -11.51
N MET A 59 10.27 -3.04 -12.40
CA MET A 59 9.25 -4.07 -12.45
C MET A 59 9.79 -5.41 -12.97
N GLY A 60 10.97 -5.41 -13.60
CA GLY A 60 11.69 -6.64 -13.93
C GLY A 60 12.10 -7.47 -12.71
N TYR A 61 12.16 -6.86 -11.52
CA TYR A 61 12.44 -7.58 -10.27
C TYR A 61 11.26 -8.44 -9.79
N LEU A 62 10.04 -8.17 -10.27
CA LEU A 62 8.83 -8.80 -9.79
C LEU A 62 8.47 -10.02 -10.64
N LYS A 63 8.34 -11.18 -10.00
CA LYS A 63 7.77 -12.38 -10.64
C LYS A 63 6.31 -12.14 -11.02
N LEU A 64 5.84 -12.80 -12.08
CA LEU A 64 4.41 -12.88 -12.35
C LEU A 64 3.73 -13.68 -11.24
N PRO A 65 2.63 -13.18 -10.65
CA PRO A 65 1.98 -13.86 -9.55
C PRO A 65 1.27 -15.12 -10.05
N LYS A 66 1.40 -16.23 -9.30
CA LYS A 66 0.70 -17.49 -9.61
C LYS A 66 -0.83 -17.33 -9.61
N ARG A 67 -1.34 -16.42 -8.78
CA ARG A 67 -2.74 -16.01 -8.72
C ARG A 67 -2.83 -14.54 -9.09
N ALA A 68 -3.40 -14.26 -10.25
CA ALA A 68 -3.66 -12.91 -10.75
C ALA A 68 -5.18 -12.69 -10.87
N PRO A 69 -5.64 -11.44 -10.78
CA PRO A 69 -7.04 -11.12 -11.07
C PRO A 69 -7.34 -11.35 -12.55
N GLU A 70 -8.56 -11.76 -12.87
CA GLU A 70 -8.95 -12.17 -14.24
C GLU A 70 -8.73 -11.04 -15.25
N TYR A 71 -9.04 -9.80 -14.84
CA TYR A 71 -8.87 -8.62 -15.69
C TYR A 71 -7.41 -8.29 -16.03
N ARG A 72 -6.43 -8.95 -15.38
CA ARG A 72 -5.02 -8.85 -15.80
C ARG A 72 -4.82 -9.40 -17.21
N GLN A 73 -5.63 -10.37 -17.65
CA GLN A 73 -5.57 -10.94 -19.00
C GLN A 73 -4.16 -11.41 -19.38
N ALA A 74 -3.45 -12.04 -18.43
CA ALA A 74 -2.07 -12.51 -18.59
C ALA A 74 -1.03 -11.46 -19.05
N ARG A 75 -1.36 -10.16 -18.93
CA ARG A 75 -0.42 -9.07 -19.21
C ARG A 75 0.77 -9.09 -18.26
N ASP A 76 1.93 -8.69 -18.78
CA ASP A 76 3.11 -8.44 -17.97
C ASP A 76 2.91 -7.20 -17.08
N HIS A 77 3.92 -6.82 -16.31
CA HIS A 77 3.78 -5.65 -15.42
C HIS A 77 3.67 -4.34 -16.22
N SER A 78 4.49 -4.13 -17.25
CA SER A 78 4.47 -2.91 -18.08
C SER A 78 3.10 -2.62 -18.67
N ASP A 79 2.37 -3.65 -19.12
CA ASP A 79 1.06 -3.50 -19.73
C ASP A 79 -0.10 -3.49 -18.71
N PHE A 80 0.15 -3.97 -17.49
CA PHE A 80 -0.86 -4.13 -16.46
C PHE A 80 -0.93 -2.97 -15.48
N ILE A 81 0.20 -2.35 -15.11
CA ILE A 81 0.22 -1.24 -14.16
C ILE A 81 0.40 0.11 -14.84
N CYS A 82 0.07 1.19 -14.14
CA CYS A 82 0.32 2.55 -14.61
C CYS A 82 0.73 3.48 -13.46
N ARG A 83 1.38 4.59 -13.82
CA ARG A 83 1.82 5.64 -12.90
C ARG A 83 0.68 6.63 -12.69
N MET A 84 0.45 7.01 -11.43
CA MET A 84 -0.60 8.00 -11.12
C MET A 84 -0.22 9.42 -11.51
N LYS A 85 1.07 9.74 -11.54
CA LYS A 85 1.54 11.09 -11.90
C LYS A 85 1.06 11.55 -13.27
N ASP A 86 0.76 10.60 -14.17
CA ASP A 86 0.30 10.85 -15.53
C ASP A 86 -1.18 11.25 -15.59
N TYR A 87 -1.91 11.13 -14.47
CA TYR A 87 -3.36 11.40 -14.36
C TYR A 87 -3.67 12.57 -13.42
N ILE A 88 -2.90 12.73 -12.33
CA ILE A 88 -3.21 13.71 -11.28
C ILE A 88 -1.93 14.16 -10.56
N SER A 89 -1.87 15.43 -10.15
CA SER A 89 -0.77 15.93 -9.33
C SER A 89 -0.92 15.48 -7.87
N GLN A 90 0.19 15.43 -7.13
CA GLN A 90 0.19 14.95 -5.75
C GLN A 90 -0.65 15.86 -4.86
N GLN A 91 -0.53 17.17 -5.06
CA GLN A 91 -1.31 18.17 -4.33
C GLN A 91 -2.80 18.02 -4.59
N GLU A 92 -3.20 17.83 -5.85
CA GLU A 92 -4.61 17.65 -6.20
C GLU A 92 -5.17 16.35 -5.63
N PHE A 93 -4.40 15.25 -5.68
CA PHE A 93 -4.78 13.99 -5.06
C PHE A 93 -5.02 14.13 -3.55
N ILE A 94 -4.12 14.82 -2.83
CA ILE A 94 -4.26 15.09 -1.39
C ILE A 94 -5.50 15.94 -1.12
N ASN A 95 -5.66 17.07 -1.82
CA ASN A 95 -6.79 17.98 -1.63
C ASN A 95 -8.14 17.28 -1.87
N ARG A 96 -8.24 16.50 -2.94
CA ARG A 96 -9.45 15.73 -3.25
C ARG A 96 -9.70 14.62 -2.24
N THR A 97 -8.66 13.99 -1.70
CA THR A 97 -8.79 12.98 -0.64
C THR A 97 -9.36 13.61 0.63
N ILE A 98 -8.83 14.76 1.06
CA ILE A 98 -9.35 15.52 2.21
C ILE A 98 -10.82 15.91 1.99
N SER A 99 -11.15 16.45 0.80
CA SER A 99 -12.52 16.82 0.45
C SER A 99 -13.48 15.62 0.45
N ALA A 100 -13.06 14.49 -0.14
CA ALA A 100 -13.85 13.27 -0.17
C ALA A 100 -14.08 12.71 1.25
N LEU A 101 -13.06 12.76 2.12
CA LEU A 101 -13.19 12.39 3.53
C LEU A 101 -14.18 13.31 4.26
N GLY A 102 -14.06 14.62 4.11
CA GLY A 102 -14.97 15.60 4.73
C GLY A 102 -16.42 15.46 4.27
N SER A 103 -16.66 14.86 3.09
CA SER A 103 -18.02 14.56 2.60
C SER A 103 -18.65 13.31 3.25
N GLN A 104 -17.85 12.46 3.89
CA GLN A 104 -18.31 11.18 4.48
C GLN A 104 -18.12 11.12 6.00
N PHE A 105 -17.19 11.90 6.53
CA PHE A 105 -16.77 11.88 7.92
C PHE A 105 -16.65 13.31 8.46
N CYS A 106 -16.91 13.48 9.75
CA CYS A 106 -16.51 14.69 10.46
C CYS A 106 -15.00 14.62 10.69
N VAL A 107 -14.24 15.48 9.99
CA VAL A 107 -12.78 15.49 10.04
C VAL A 107 -12.29 16.82 10.60
N THR A 108 -11.31 16.74 11.49
CA THR A 108 -10.63 17.91 12.04
C THR A 108 -9.15 17.83 11.66
N PRO A 109 -8.54 18.89 11.13
CA PRO A 109 -7.10 18.93 10.92
C PRO A 109 -6.37 18.72 12.25
N LEU A 110 -5.38 17.84 12.25
CA LEU A 110 -4.49 17.64 13.38
C LEU A 110 -3.06 17.86 12.90
N ASP A 111 -2.35 18.76 13.58
CA ASP A 111 -0.91 18.93 13.37
C ASP A 111 -0.17 17.91 14.24
N LEU A 112 0.54 16.98 13.61
CA LEU A 112 1.24 15.88 14.26
C LEU A 112 2.36 16.38 15.18
N GLU A 113 2.94 17.55 14.89
CA GLU A 113 4.03 18.13 15.67
C GLU A 113 3.54 18.83 16.95
N SER A 114 2.23 19.06 17.08
CA SER A 114 1.61 19.80 18.18
C SER A 114 0.93 18.92 19.22
N SER A 115 0.88 17.60 18.99
CA SER A 115 0.17 16.68 19.87
C SER A 115 1.14 16.01 20.83
N ASP A 116 1.03 16.33 22.12
CA ASP A 116 1.45 15.42 23.19
C ASP A 116 0.65 14.13 23.00
N CYS A 117 1.30 13.07 22.52
CA CYS A 117 0.67 11.76 22.41
C CYS A 117 0.22 11.37 23.83
N PRO A 118 -1.08 11.12 24.09
CA PRO A 118 -1.49 10.65 25.40
C PRO A 118 -0.77 9.30 25.65
N ASP A 119 0.14 9.29 26.61
CA ASP A 119 0.96 8.15 27.04
C ASP A 119 0.11 6.97 27.59
N ASP A 120 -1.22 7.09 27.53
CA ASP A 120 -2.21 6.14 28.01
C ASP A 120 -2.37 4.90 27.13
N THR A 121 -1.84 4.90 25.91
CA THR A 121 -1.63 3.61 25.23
C THR A 121 -0.32 3.03 25.72
N LYS A 122 -0.39 2.09 26.69
CA LYS A 122 0.65 1.08 26.93
C LYS A 122 0.82 0.21 25.68
N PHE A 123 1.26 0.80 24.57
CA PHE A 123 1.74 0.06 23.43
C PHE A 123 3.10 -0.49 23.83
N VAL A 124 3.11 -1.74 24.26
CA VAL A 124 4.35 -2.50 24.46
C VAL A 124 4.72 -3.07 23.10
N PRO A 125 5.78 -2.59 22.44
CA PRO A 125 6.20 -3.16 21.17
C PRO A 125 6.50 -4.65 21.37
N SER A 126 5.91 -5.53 20.57
CA SER A 126 6.26 -6.95 20.56
C SER A 126 7.62 -7.21 19.89
N THR A 127 8.22 -6.17 19.32
CA THR A 127 9.47 -6.21 18.58
C THR A 127 10.41 -5.13 19.11
N ARG A 128 11.67 -5.49 19.34
CA ARG A 128 12.76 -4.60 19.71
C ARG A 128 13.76 -4.54 18.55
N LEU A 129 14.37 -3.39 18.30
CA LEU A 129 15.50 -3.30 17.38
C LEU A 129 16.66 -4.13 17.94
N LEU A 130 17.15 -5.08 17.14
CA LEU A 130 18.32 -5.87 17.51
C LEU A 130 19.55 -4.96 17.56
N GLY A 131 20.34 -5.10 18.63
CA GLY A 131 21.67 -4.53 18.71
C GLY A 131 22.62 -5.22 17.74
N LYS A 132 23.75 -4.57 17.46
CA LYS A 132 24.78 -5.10 16.54
C LYS A 132 25.22 -6.52 16.91
N GLN A 133 25.39 -6.78 18.21
CA GLN A 133 25.80 -8.09 18.72
C GLN A 133 24.69 -9.16 18.54
N GLU A 134 23.43 -8.81 18.76
CA GLU A 134 22.29 -9.72 18.54
C GLU A 134 22.10 -10.03 17.04
N LEU A 135 22.39 -9.05 16.16
CA LEU A 135 22.42 -9.26 14.71
C LEU A 135 23.53 -10.22 14.31
N GLU A 136 24.75 -10.01 14.82
CA GLU A 136 25.91 -10.88 14.58
C GLU A 136 25.64 -12.32 15.04
N GLU A 137 25.05 -12.51 16.22
CA GLU A 137 24.64 -13.83 16.74
C GLU A 137 23.56 -14.50 15.87
N CYS A 138 22.59 -13.75 15.33
CA CYS A 138 21.63 -14.29 14.38
C CYS A 138 22.32 -14.78 13.09
N PHE A 139 23.25 -13.99 12.53
CA PHE A 139 24.02 -14.39 11.34
C PHE A 139 24.91 -15.61 11.59
N GLU A 140 25.53 -15.71 12.77
CA GLU A 140 26.34 -16.87 13.17
C GLU A 140 25.48 -18.12 13.40
N SER A 141 24.28 -17.95 13.98
CA SER A 141 23.34 -19.06 14.22
C SER A 141 22.75 -19.64 12.92
N GLU A 142 22.56 -18.83 11.88
CA GLU A 142 22.12 -19.30 10.56
C GLU A 142 23.26 -19.96 9.75
N SER A 143 24.52 -19.57 10.02
CA SER A 143 25.70 -20.17 9.39
C SER A 143 25.96 -21.62 9.80
N GLY A 144 25.28 -22.11 10.85
CA GLY A 144 25.28 -23.53 11.25
C GLY A 144 24.34 -24.43 10.44
N ASN A 145 23.52 -23.87 9.54
CA ASN A 145 22.55 -24.63 8.73
C ASN A 145 22.82 -24.51 7.22
N VAL A 146 24.08 -24.34 6.85
CA VAL A 146 24.51 -24.42 5.44
C VAL A 146 24.58 -25.89 5.02
N ILE A 147 23.45 -26.44 4.56
CA ILE A 147 23.49 -27.48 3.52
C ILE A 147 23.89 -26.76 2.22
N LEU A 148 25.20 -26.61 2.04
CA LEU A 148 25.82 -26.44 0.73
C LEU A 148 25.72 -27.79 0.01
N GLN A 149 24.57 -28.06 -0.61
CA GLN A 149 24.49 -29.01 -1.71
C GLN A 149 23.61 -28.45 -2.83
N SER A 150 24.30 -28.11 -3.94
CA SER A 150 23.84 -28.14 -5.33
C SER A 150 22.64 -27.26 -5.72
N LEU A 151 22.92 -26.10 -6.33
CA LEU A 151 22.96 -25.87 -7.78
C LEU A 151 23.35 -24.42 -8.07
#